data_AF-A0A2X3CQ55-F1
#
_entry.id   AF-A0A2X3CQ55-F1
#
_cell.length_a   1.000
_cell.length_b   1.000
_cell.length_c   1.000
_cell.angle_alpha   90.00
_cell.angle_beta   90.00
_cell.angle_gamma   90.00
#
_symmetry.space_group_name_H-M   'P 1'
#
loop_
_entity.id
_entity.type
_entity.pdbx_description
1 polymer ?
#
loop_
_entity_poly.entity_id
_entity_poly.type
_entity_poly.pdbx_seq_one_letter_code
_entity_poly.pdbx_strand_id
1 'polypeptide(L)'
;MGMGKSGHIGRKMAATFASTGTSAFFVHPGEAAHGDLGMVTPQDVVIALSNSGESNEILALIPVLKRQQVKLICITSRPESSMARAADIHLCVKVPKEACPLGLAPTSSTTAALVMGDALAVALLEARGFTAEDFALSHPGGALGRKLLLRVNDIMHTGDEIPHVGLQATLRDALLEITRKNLGMTAICDDDMNIIGIFTDGDLRRVFDTGVDMRDASIADVMTRGGIRIRPALWRWMR
;
A
#
# COMPACT_ATOMS: atom_id res chain seq x y z
N MET A 1 -4.92 -22.86 5.90
CA MET A 1 -4.62 -23.96 6.84
C MET A 1 -3.38 -24.72 6.39
N GLY A 2 -2.51 -25.16 7.30
CA GLY A 2 -1.33 -25.97 6.97
C GLY A 2 -0.53 -26.36 8.20
N MET A 3 0.20 -27.48 8.14
CA MET A 3 1.05 -27.97 9.24
C MET A 3 2.53 -27.66 9.00
N GLY A 4 3.29 -27.48 10.09
CA GLY A 4 4.74 -27.28 10.04
C GLY A 4 5.19 -26.15 9.11
N LYS A 5 6.16 -26.42 8.22
CA LYS A 5 6.66 -25.43 7.26
C LYS A 5 5.58 -24.94 6.28
N SER A 6 4.67 -25.81 5.85
CA SER A 6 3.50 -25.42 5.06
C SER A 6 2.58 -24.46 5.82
N GLY A 7 2.50 -24.59 7.15
CA GLY A 7 1.78 -23.65 8.01
C GLY A 7 2.39 -22.25 8.02
N HIS A 8 3.71 -22.12 8.02
CA HIS A 8 4.37 -20.82 7.88
C HIS A 8 4.07 -20.17 6.53
N ILE A 9 4.08 -20.95 5.44
CA ILE A 9 3.68 -20.45 4.12
C ILE A 9 2.21 -20.00 4.13
N GLY A 10 1.32 -20.79 4.74
CA GLY A 10 -0.08 -20.41 4.92
C GLY A 10 -0.28 -19.09 5.68
N ARG A 11 0.52 -18.81 6.73
CA ARG A 11 0.50 -17.51 7.41
C ARG A 11 0.94 -16.37 6.51
N LYS A 12 2.03 -16.54 5.75
CA LYS A 12 2.51 -15.53 4.78
C LYS A 12 1.44 -15.26 3.73
N MET A 13 0.82 -16.31 3.18
CA MET A 13 -0.27 -16.17 2.21
C MET A 13 -1.44 -15.38 2.79
N ALA A 14 -1.92 -15.72 3.99
CA ALA A 14 -2.99 -14.98 4.65
C ALA A 14 -2.65 -13.49 4.83
N ALA A 15 -1.43 -13.18 5.27
CA ALA A 15 -0.96 -11.80 5.38
C ALA A 15 -0.93 -11.09 4.01
N THR A 16 -0.55 -11.79 2.95
CA THR A 16 -0.49 -11.22 1.59
C THR A 16 -1.90 -10.91 1.08
N PHE A 17 -2.85 -11.84 1.20
CA PHE A 17 -4.25 -11.59 0.84
C PHE A 17 -4.85 -10.41 1.61
N ALA A 18 -4.60 -10.33 2.93
CA ALA A 18 -5.08 -9.23 3.76
C ALA A 18 -4.50 -7.88 3.29
N SER A 19 -3.20 -7.83 2.97
CA SER A 19 -2.53 -6.66 2.41
C SER A 19 -3.00 -6.29 0.99
N THR A 20 -3.62 -7.22 0.25
CA THR A 20 -4.17 -6.98 -1.09
C THR A 20 -5.70 -6.92 -1.09
N GLY A 21 -6.30 -6.53 0.04
CA GLY A 21 -7.72 -6.20 0.16
C GLY A 21 -8.66 -7.39 0.34
N THR A 22 -8.14 -8.59 0.55
CA THR A 22 -8.93 -9.80 0.77
C THR A 22 -8.75 -10.28 2.21
N SER A 23 -9.81 -10.18 3.01
CA SER A 23 -9.80 -10.66 4.40
C SER A 23 -9.36 -12.12 4.45
N ALA A 24 -8.26 -12.37 5.15
CA ALA A 24 -7.67 -13.69 5.28
C ALA A 24 -6.93 -13.82 6.60
N PHE A 25 -7.04 -14.99 7.23
CA PHE A 25 -6.33 -15.32 8.45
C PHE A 25 -5.90 -16.79 8.41
N PHE A 26 -4.87 -17.10 9.18
CA PHE A 26 -4.36 -18.46 9.26
C PHE A 26 -5.03 -19.20 10.41
N VAL A 27 -5.71 -20.30 10.08
CA VAL A 27 -6.20 -21.28 11.06
C VAL A 27 -5.25 -22.46 11.11
N HIS A 28 -4.75 -22.79 12.31
CA HIS A 28 -3.90 -23.95 12.54
C HIS A 28 -4.75 -25.23 12.58
N PRO A 29 -4.48 -26.27 11.76
CA PRO A 29 -5.32 -27.46 11.70
C PRO A 29 -5.50 -28.18 13.05
N GLY A 30 -4.43 -28.26 13.85
CA GLY A 30 -4.49 -28.87 15.19
C GLY A 30 -5.45 -28.14 16.13
N GLU A 31 -5.39 -26.81 16.17
CA GLU A 31 -6.28 -26.01 17.04
C GLU A 31 -7.71 -26.01 16.51
N ALA A 32 -7.89 -26.03 15.19
CA ALA A 32 -9.21 -26.14 14.58
C ALA A 32 -9.94 -27.41 14.99
N ALA A 33 -9.22 -28.54 15.06
CA ALA A 33 -9.79 -29.81 15.54
C ALA A 33 -10.26 -29.75 17.00
N HIS A 34 -9.78 -28.76 17.76
CA HIS A 34 -10.06 -28.59 19.19
C HIS A 34 -10.85 -27.32 19.54
N GLY A 35 -11.42 -26.60 18.56
CA GLY A 35 -12.35 -25.50 18.80
C GLY A 35 -12.27 -24.36 17.79
N ASP A 36 -11.09 -24.09 17.23
CA ASP A 36 -10.87 -22.92 16.35
C ASP A 36 -11.56 -23.06 14.99
N LEU A 37 -12.15 -24.21 14.67
CA LEU A 37 -12.95 -24.36 13.45
C LEU A 37 -14.18 -23.42 13.45
N GLY A 38 -14.61 -22.94 14.62
CA GLY A 38 -15.64 -21.90 14.73
C GLY A 38 -15.27 -20.57 14.08
N MET A 39 -14.00 -20.35 13.74
CA MET A 39 -13.56 -19.19 12.96
C MET A 39 -13.95 -19.26 11.48
N VAL A 40 -14.32 -20.45 10.97
CA VAL A 40 -14.64 -20.67 9.56
C VAL A 40 -16.16 -20.66 9.38
N THR A 41 -16.63 -19.86 8.43
CA THR A 41 -18.04 -19.71 8.06
C THR A 41 -18.32 -20.29 6.67
N PRO A 42 -19.58 -20.62 6.32
CA PRO A 42 -19.93 -21.09 4.98
C PRO A 42 -19.64 -20.08 3.85
N GLN A 43 -19.45 -18.79 4.17
CA GLN A 43 -19.08 -17.75 3.22
C GLN A 43 -17.58 -17.74 2.92
N ASP A 44 -16.77 -18.46 3.68
CA ASP A 44 -15.33 -18.49 3.52
C ASP A 44 -14.86 -19.50 2.47
N VAL A 45 -13.62 -19.31 2.03
CA VAL A 45 -12.86 -20.28 1.24
C VAL A 45 -11.68 -20.75 2.07
N VAL A 46 -11.55 -22.08 2.23
CA VAL A 46 -10.39 -22.67 2.91
C VAL A 46 -9.35 -23.08 1.88
N ILE A 47 -8.16 -22.48 1.99
CA ILE A 47 -6.96 -22.94 1.29
C ILE A 47 -6.16 -23.83 2.25
N ALA A 48 -6.03 -25.12 1.92
CA ALA A 48 -5.31 -26.11 2.70
C ALA A 48 -4.00 -26.51 2.01
N LEU A 49 -2.88 -26.40 2.73
CA LEU A 49 -1.54 -26.68 2.21
C LEU A 49 -0.96 -27.96 2.82
N SER A 50 -0.60 -28.92 1.97
CA SER A 50 0.20 -30.09 2.34
C SER A 50 0.96 -30.61 1.13
N ASN A 51 2.30 -30.65 1.18
CA ASN A 51 3.09 -31.13 0.06
C ASN A 51 2.74 -32.59 -0.32
N SER A 52 2.56 -33.48 0.67
CA SER A 52 2.16 -34.86 0.43
C SER A 52 0.67 -35.00 0.07
N GLY A 53 -0.16 -34.08 0.56
CA GLY A 53 -1.62 -34.20 0.50
C GLY A 53 -2.22 -35.19 1.50
N GLU A 54 -1.43 -35.61 2.50
CA GLU A 54 -1.81 -36.66 3.48
C GLU A 54 -1.64 -36.18 4.94
N SER A 55 -1.82 -34.89 5.23
CA SER A 55 -1.70 -34.39 6.62
C SER A 55 -2.94 -34.82 7.41
N ASN A 56 -2.77 -35.67 8.41
CA ASN A 56 -3.88 -36.21 9.20
C ASN A 56 -4.74 -35.12 9.84
N GLU A 57 -4.11 -34.06 10.35
CA GLU A 57 -4.79 -32.91 10.98
C GLU A 57 -5.71 -32.19 10.00
N ILE A 58 -5.31 -32.08 8.74
CA ILE A 58 -6.15 -31.47 7.69
C ILE A 58 -7.23 -32.44 7.25
N LEU A 59 -6.87 -33.71 6.99
CA LEU A 59 -7.81 -34.74 6.54
C LEU A 59 -8.97 -34.93 7.52
N ALA A 60 -8.69 -34.86 8.83
CA ALA A 60 -9.70 -34.95 9.88
C ALA A 60 -10.75 -33.83 9.81
N LEU A 61 -10.39 -32.64 9.29
CA LEU A 61 -11.28 -31.48 9.21
C LEU A 61 -12.16 -31.48 7.94
N ILE A 62 -11.71 -32.14 6.86
CA ILE A 62 -12.41 -32.12 5.56
C ILE A 62 -13.89 -32.52 5.65
N PRO A 63 -14.29 -33.59 6.36
CA PRO A 63 -15.70 -33.97 6.45
C PRO A 63 -16.59 -32.90 7.11
N VAL A 64 -16.02 -32.08 8.01
CA VAL A 64 -16.76 -30.99 8.66
C VAL A 64 -16.84 -29.78 7.73
N LEU A 65 -15.72 -29.41 7.09
CA LEU A 65 -15.69 -28.33 6.09
C LEU A 65 -16.69 -28.57 4.96
N LYS A 66 -16.77 -29.81 4.45
CA LYS A 66 -17.76 -30.20 3.43
C LYS A 66 -19.19 -30.12 3.93
N ARG A 67 -19.46 -30.54 5.17
CA ARG A 67 -20.80 -30.45 5.77
C ARG A 67 -21.24 -28.99 5.96
N GLN A 68 -20.31 -28.11 6.27
CA GLN A 68 -20.54 -26.66 6.33
C GLN A 68 -20.61 -26.00 4.94
N GLN A 69 -20.44 -26.77 3.86
CA GLN A 69 -20.44 -26.29 2.47
C GLN A 69 -19.37 -25.23 2.18
N VAL A 70 -18.29 -25.22 2.97
CA VAL A 70 -17.14 -24.34 2.78
C VAL A 70 -16.37 -24.80 1.55
N LYS A 71 -16.04 -23.85 0.65
CA LYS A 71 -15.24 -24.16 -0.53
C LYS A 71 -13.81 -24.51 -0.14
N LEU A 72 -13.33 -25.66 -0.62
CA LEU A 72 -12.02 -26.20 -0.28
C LEU A 72 -11.07 -26.18 -1.47
N ILE A 73 -10.01 -25.37 -1.37
CA ILE A 73 -8.87 -25.38 -2.29
C ILE A 73 -7.72 -26.14 -1.61
N CYS A 74 -7.20 -27.18 -2.25
CA CYS A 74 -6.03 -27.91 -1.75
C CYS A 74 -4.80 -27.62 -2.62
N ILE A 75 -3.70 -27.26 -1.97
CA ILE A 75 -2.39 -27.10 -2.61
C ILE A 75 -1.51 -28.29 -2.19
N THR A 76 -1.22 -29.19 -3.13
CA THR A 76 -0.41 -30.40 -2.89
C THR A 76 0.46 -30.74 -4.10
N SER A 77 1.48 -31.60 -3.93
CA SER A 77 2.32 -32.04 -5.06
C SER A 77 1.81 -33.28 -5.80
N ARG A 78 0.77 -33.94 -5.26
CA ARG A 78 0.27 -35.26 -5.70
C ARG A 78 -1.21 -35.18 -6.04
N PRO A 79 -1.59 -35.16 -7.33
CA PRO A 79 -2.98 -35.15 -7.77
C PRO A 79 -3.82 -36.33 -7.24
N GLU A 80 -3.18 -37.45 -6.97
CA GLU A 80 -3.81 -38.67 -6.46
C GLU A 80 -3.99 -38.70 -4.94
N SER A 81 -3.47 -37.71 -4.21
CA SER A 81 -3.56 -37.64 -2.74
C SER A 81 -4.99 -37.49 -2.23
N SER A 82 -5.20 -37.89 -0.97
CA SER A 82 -6.49 -37.80 -0.28
C SER A 82 -7.02 -36.36 -0.26
N MET A 83 -6.17 -35.38 0.05
CA MET A 83 -6.54 -33.96 0.00
C MET A 83 -6.90 -33.48 -1.41
N ALA A 84 -6.15 -33.89 -2.44
CA ALA A 84 -6.42 -33.47 -3.81
C ALA A 84 -7.77 -34.01 -4.32
N ARG A 85 -8.07 -35.28 -4.06
CA ARG A 85 -9.35 -35.91 -4.43
C ARG A 85 -10.54 -35.32 -3.67
N ALA A 86 -10.32 -34.84 -2.46
CA ALA A 86 -11.38 -34.28 -1.65
C ALA A 86 -11.67 -32.79 -1.92
N ALA A 87 -10.76 -32.06 -2.57
CA ALA A 87 -10.90 -30.63 -2.83
C ALA A 87 -11.99 -30.31 -3.86
N ASP A 88 -12.58 -29.11 -3.77
CA ASP A 88 -13.35 -28.53 -4.87
C ASP A 88 -12.41 -28.09 -6.01
N ILE A 89 -11.24 -27.53 -5.64
CA ILE A 89 -10.19 -27.10 -6.57
C ILE A 89 -8.85 -27.62 -6.06
N HIS A 90 -8.14 -28.37 -6.90
CA HIS A 90 -6.77 -28.81 -6.62
C HIS A 90 -5.77 -27.96 -7.39
N LEU A 91 -4.80 -27.38 -6.67
CA LEU A 91 -3.65 -26.71 -7.25
C LEU A 91 -2.42 -27.59 -7.05
N CYS A 92 -1.96 -28.21 -8.14
CA CYS A 92 -0.80 -29.07 -8.12
C CYS A 92 0.49 -28.23 -8.10
N VAL A 93 1.19 -28.22 -6.97
CA VAL A 93 2.50 -27.58 -6.81
C VAL A 93 3.55 -28.67 -6.57
N LYS A 94 4.13 -29.14 -7.67
CA LYS A 94 5.16 -30.18 -7.66
C LYS A 94 6.50 -29.59 -8.06
N VAL A 95 7.52 -29.83 -7.24
CA VAL A 95 8.91 -29.53 -7.58
C VAL A 95 9.64 -30.82 -7.99
N PRO A 96 10.55 -30.78 -8.97
CA PRO A 96 11.29 -31.98 -9.39
C PRO A 96 12.18 -32.56 -8.28
N LYS A 97 12.75 -31.70 -7.43
CA LYS A 97 13.69 -32.07 -6.37
C LYS A 97 13.71 -31.00 -5.28
N GLU A 98 13.92 -31.44 -4.04
CA GLU A 98 14.29 -30.55 -2.93
C GLU A 98 15.76 -30.13 -3.02
N ALA A 99 16.08 -28.91 -2.59
CA ALA A 99 17.47 -28.47 -2.46
C ALA A 99 18.20 -29.19 -1.33
N CYS A 100 17.47 -29.68 -0.31
CA CYS A 100 18.04 -30.52 0.75
C CYS A 100 18.63 -31.81 0.15
N PRO A 101 19.94 -32.11 0.32
CA PRO A 101 20.56 -33.30 -0.25
C PRO A 101 19.94 -34.61 0.21
N LEU A 102 19.39 -34.64 1.43
CA LEU A 102 18.72 -35.81 2.00
C LEU A 102 17.24 -35.91 1.60
N GLY A 103 16.67 -34.88 0.98
CA GLY A 103 15.24 -34.83 0.63
C GLY A 103 14.28 -34.79 1.83
N LEU A 104 14.79 -34.60 3.04
CA LEU A 104 14.00 -34.62 4.28
C LEU A 104 13.40 -33.26 4.62
N ALA A 105 14.19 -32.20 4.43
CA ALA A 105 13.77 -30.84 4.75
C ALA A 105 13.02 -30.22 3.57
N PRO A 106 11.79 -29.72 3.76
CA PRO A 106 11.12 -28.91 2.76
C PRO A 106 11.93 -27.65 2.45
N THR A 107 12.26 -27.44 1.19
CA THR A 107 13.05 -26.30 0.70
C THR A 107 12.39 -25.71 -0.54
N SER A 108 12.63 -26.33 -1.69
CA SER A 108 12.05 -25.94 -2.97
C SER A 108 10.52 -26.03 -2.96
N SER A 109 9.94 -27.04 -2.32
CA SER A 109 8.48 -27.19 -2.25
C SER A 109 7.81 -26.05 -1.50
N THR A 110 8.37 -25.60 -0.38
CA THR A 110 7.84 -24.46 0.38
C THR A 110 7.95 -23.15 -0.39
N THR A 111 9.04 -22.94 -1.13
CA THR A 111 9.19 -21.77 -2.01
C THR A 111 8.19 -21.81 -3.15
N ALA A 112 7.99 -22.96 -3.80
CA ALA A 112 7.00 -23.10 -4.86
C ALA A 112 5.57 -22.85 -4.37
N ALA A 113 5.24 -23.36 -3.18
CA ALA A 113 3.93 -23.09 -2.55
C ALA A 113 3.75 -21.60 -2.21
N LEU A 114 4.82 -20.93 -1.76
CA LEU A 114 4.82 -19.49 -1.51
C LEU A 114 4.54 -18.70 -2.80
N VAL A 115 5.26 -19.04 -3.88
CA VAL A 115 5.07 -18.40 -5.20
C VAL A 115 3.66 -18.63 -5.73
N MET A 116 3.11 -19.84 -5.59
CA MET A 116 1.71 -20.12 -5.96
C MET A 116 0.74 -19.23 -5.17
N GLY A 117 0.99 -19.05 -3.87
CA GLY A 117 0.18 -18.17 -3.04
C GLY A 117 0.24 -16.70 -3.46
N ASP A 118 1.42 -16.21 -3.83
CA ASP A 118 1.60 -14.85 -4.31
C ASP A 118 0.93 -14.65 -5.68
N ALA A 119 1.03 -15.64 -6.57
CA ALA A 119 0.33 -15.63 -7.85
C ALA A 119 -1.20 -15.56 -7.67
N LEU A 120 -1.77 -16.32 -6.73
CA LEU A 120 -3.19 -16.25 -6.41
C LEU A 120 -3.59 -14.89 -5.84
N ALA A 121 -2.77 -14.32 -4.95
CA ALA A 121 -3.05 -13.01 -4.37
C ALA A 121 -3.03 -11.89 -5.42
N VAL A 122 -2.07 -11.93 -6.36
CA VAL A 122 -1.99 -10.97 -7.47
C VAL A 122 -3.15 -11.16 -8.44
N ALA A 123 -3.47 -12.39 -8.83
CA ALA A 123 -4.61 -12.66 -9.72
C ALA A 123 -5.93 -12.19 -9.09
N LEU A 124 -6.11 -12.38 -7.78
CA LEU A 124 -7.30 -11.93 -7.07
C LEU A 124 -7.33 -10.39 -6.93
N LEU A 125 -6.19 -9.77 -6.66
CA LEU A 125 -6.02 -8.31 -6.62
C LEU A 125 -6.49 -7.70 -7.95
N GLU A 126 -6.00 -8.23 -9.08
CA GLU A 126 -6.38 -7.78 -10.42
C GLU A 126 -7.86 -8.02 -10.71
N ALA A 127 -8.37 -9.22 -10.42
CA ALA A 127 -9.78 -9.57 -10.65
C ALA A 127 -10.76 -8.71 -9.85
N ARG A 128 -10.33 -8.18 -8.68
CA ARG A 128 -11.13 -7.28 -7.85
C ARG A 128 -10.96 -5.81 -8.20
N GLY A 129 -10.06 -5.47 -9.14
CA GLY A 129 -9.76 -4.09 -9.50
C GLY A 129 -9.14 -3.29 -8.34
N PHE A 130 -8.38 -3.94 -7.47
CA PHE A 130 -7.82 -3.33 -6.27
C PHE A 130 -6.83 -2.21 -6.63
N THR A 131 -7.01 -1.05 -6.01
CA THR A 131 -6.32 0.19 -6.38
C THR A 131 -5.20 0.55 -5.39
N ALA A 132 -4.38 1.55 -5.76
CA ALA A 132 -3.38 2.10 -4.84
C ALA A 132 -4.03 2.76 -3.61
N GLU A 133 -5.21 3.36 -3.80
CA GLU A 133 -6.02 3.94 -2.72
C GLU A 133 -6.49 2.86 -1.73
N ASP A 134 -6.97 1.71 -2.22
CA ASP A 134 -7.37 0.58 -1.37
C ASP A 134 -6.18 0.02 -0.57
N PHE A 135 -4.99 -0.02 -1.21
CA PHE A 135 -3.76 -0.40 -0.53
C PHE A 135 -3.42 0.57 0.61
N ALA A 136 -3.58 1.87 0.37
CA ALA A 136 -3.28 2.90 1.34
C ALA A 136 -4.19 2.81 2.57
N LEU A 137 -5.48 2.57 2.36
CA LEU A 137 -6.48 2.35 3.41
C LEU A 137 -6.19 1.08 4.24
N SER A 138 -5.62 0.05 3.61
CA SER A 138 -5.24 -1.20 4.28
C SER A 138 -3.92 -1.08 5.05
N HIS A 139 -3.14 -0.02 4.85
CA HIS A 139 -1.82 0.20 5.47
C HIS A 139 -1.60 1.63 6.00
N PRO A 140 -2.49 2.17 6.84
CA PRO A 140 -2.46 3.59 7.22
C PRO A 140 -1.17 3.99 7.97
N GLY A 141 -0.56 3.06 8.72
CA GLY A 141 0.68 3.30 9.47
C GLY A 141 1.97 3.09 8.66
N GLY A 142 1.89 2.56 7.45
CA GLY A 142 3.05 2.28 6.60
C GLY A 142 3.57 3.55 5.92
N ALA A 143 4.86 3.57 5.56
CA ALA A 143 5.44 4.69 4.80
C ALA A 143 4.71 4.90 3.45
N LEU A 144 4.22 3.83 2.82
CA LEU A 144 3.48 3.91 1.56
C LEU A 144 2.04 4.40 1.77
N GLY A 145 1.32 3.86 2.76
CA GLY A 145 -0.04 4.33 3.07
C GLY A 145 -0.06 5.78 3.52
N ARG A 146 0.88 6.22 4.37
CA ARG A 146 1.03 7.65 4.72
C ARG A 146 1.29 8.54 3.51
N LYS A 147 2.09 8.08 2.54
CA LYS A 147 2.35 8.86 1.31
C LYS A 147 1.10 8.96 0.43
N LEU A 148 0.36 7.86 0.28
CA LEU A 148 -0.81 7.77 -0.58
C LEU A 148 -2.05 8.45 0.03
N LEU A 149 -2.15 8.50 1.36
CA LEU A 149 -3.26 9.16 2.07
C LEU A 149 -3.05 10.66 2.32
N LEU A 150 -1.89 11.23 1.95
CA LEU A 150 -1.61 12.65 2.18
C LEU A 150 -2.27 13.50 1.09
N ARG A 151 -3.27 14.29 1.47
CA ARG A 151 -3.94 15.26 0.58
C ARG A 151 -3.25 16.62 0.68
N VAL A 152 -3.47 17.47 -0.33
CA VAL A 152 -2.92 18.85 -0.32
C VAL A 152 -3.43 19.63 0.89
N ASN A 153 -4.71 19.48 1.25
CA ASN A 153 -5.29 20.14 2.41
C ASN A 153 -4.68 19.72 3.76
N ASP A 154 -4.05 18.54 3.85
CA ASP A 154 -3.41 18.07 5.07
C ASP A 154 -2.08 18.78 5.35
N ILE A 155 -1.48 19.45 4.35
CA ILE A 155 -0.17 20.12 4.45
C ILE A 155 -0.16 21.57 3.97
N MET A 156 -1.25 22.07 3.38
CA MET A 156 -1.30 23.45 2.91
C MET A 156 -1.48 24.41 4.08
N HIS A 157 -0.79 25.54 4.02
CA HIS A 157 -1.03 26.67 4.92
C HIS A 157 -2.31 27.41 4.52
N THR A 158 -3.01 27.98 5.50
CA THR A 158 -4.28 28.69 5.30
C THR A 158 -4.34 30.00 6.09
N GLY A 159 -5.18 30.93 5.62
CA GLY A 159 -5.40 32.21 6.28
C GLY A 159 -4.09 33.00 6.48
N ASP A 160 -3.88 33.48 7.70
CA ASP A 160 -2.73 34.30 8.06
C ASP A 160 -1.39 33.55 7.98
N GLU A 161 -1.38 32.22 7.82
CA GLU A 161 -0.14 31.47 7.63
C GLU A 161 0.45 31.62 6.22
N ILE A 162 -0.33 32.11 5.25
CA ILE A 162 0.13 32.30 3.88
C ILE A 162 0.91 33.63 3.78
N PRO A 163 2.23 33.62 3.50
CA PRO A 163 2.98 34.84 3.22
C PRO A 163 2.44 35.49 1.95
N HIS A 164 1.99 36.74 2.08
CA HIS A 164 1.59 37.54 0.96
C HIS A 164 1.94 39.02 1.16
N VAL A 165 2.17 39.72 0.04
CA VAL A 165 2.35 41.17 -0.01
C VAL A 165 1.52 41.76 -1.16
N GLY A 166 1.23 43.06 -1.11
CA GLY A 166 0.54 43.76 -2.19
C GLY A 166 1.45 44.07 -3.38
N LEU A 167 0.85 44.38 -4.53
CA LEU A 167 1.57 44.78 -5.76
C LEU A 167 2.50 45.99 -5.60
N GLN A 168 2.20 46.87 -4.65
CA GLN A 168 3.00 48.08 -4.37
C GLN A 168 4.10 47.86 -3.33
N ALA A 169 4.28 46.62 -2.86
CA ALA A 169 5.30 46.30 -1.87
C ALA A 169 6.71 46.42 -2.45
N THR A 170 7.64 46.84 -1.60
CA THR A 170 9.06 46.84 -1.96
C THR A 170 9.62 45.41 -1.89
N LEU A 171 10.74 45.18 -2.56
CA LEU A 171 11.49 43.93 -2.40
C LEU A 171 11.85 43.65 -0.93
N ARG A 172 12.13 44.70 -0.14
CA ARG A 172 12.40 44.57 1.29
C ARG A 172 11.20 44.03 2.07
N ASP A 173 10.00 44.53 1.77
CA ASP A 173 8.76 44.06 2.43
C ASP A 173 8.53 42.57 2.14
N ALA A 174 8.73 42.17 0.87
CA ALA A 174 8.64 40.77 0.47
C ALA A 174 9.64 39.88 1.22
N LEU A 175 10.90 40.30 1.36
CA LEU A 175 11.92 39.55 2.10
C LEU A 175 11.61 39.40 3.60
N LEU A 176 11.07 40.45 4.21
CA LEU A 176 10.63 40.40 5.60
C LEU A 176 9.47 39.42 5.77
N GLU A 177 8.52 39.41 4.85
CA GLU A 177 7.38 38.49 4.88
C GLU A 177 7.81 37.03 4.73
N ILE A 178 8.71 36.74 3.77
CA ILE A 178 9.31 35.41 3.59
C ILE A 178 9.97 34.94 4.89
N THR A 179 10.75 35.81 5.52
CA THR A 179 11.46 35.50 6.78
C THR A 179 10.47 35.26 7.92
N ARG A 180 9.39 36.06 8.01
CA ARG A 180 8.37 35.95 9.07
C ARG A 180 7.59 34.66 8.99
N LYS A 181 7.21 34.22 7.78
CA LYS A 181 6.38 33.03 7.57
C LYS A 181 7.19 31.75 7.36
N ASN A 182 8.49 31.87 7.08
CA ASN A 182 9.44 30.75 6.97
C ASN A 182 9.03 29.69 5.92
N LEU A 183 8.38 30.11 4.82
CA LEU A 183 8.00 29.23 3.71
C LEU A 183 8.89 29.40 2.47
N GLY A 184 9.91 30.26 2.54
CA GLY A 184 10.83 30.54 1.43
C GLY A 184 10.20 31.22 0.21
N MET A 185 8.97 31.72 0.36
CA MET A 185 8.20 32.38 -0.69
C MET A 185 7.20 33.40 -0.11
N THR A 186 6.79 34.38 -0.91
CA THR A 186 5.63 35.25 -0.66
C THR A 186 4.80 35.39 -1.94
N ALA A 187 3.47 35.34 -1.79
CA ALA A 187 2.54 35.57 -2.88
C ALA A 187 2.36 37.09 -3.08
N ILE A 188 2.29 37.54 -4.32
CA ILE A 188 1.94 38.92 -4.63
C ILE A 188 0.46 38.93 -5.01
N CYS A 189 -0.33 39.63 -4.21
CA CYS A 189 -1.77 39.72 -4.37
C CYS A 189 -2.21 41.13 -4.78
N ASP A 190 -3.33 41.22 -5.51
CA ASP A 190 -4.07 42.46 -5.69
C ASP A 190 -4.95 42.78 -4.46
N ASP A 191 -5.68 43.88 -4.51
CA ASP A 191 -6.56 44.35 -3.43
C ASP A 191 -7.73 43.39 -3.14
N ASP A 192 -8.09 42.54 -4.12
CA ASP A 192 -9.13 41.51 -4.01
C ASP A 192 -8.56 40.14 -3.56
N MET A 193 -7.30 40.10 -3.13
CA MET A 193 -6.57 38.88 -2.73
C MET A 193 -6.39 37.83 -3.83
N ASN A 194 -6.46 38.24 -5.10
CA ASN A 194 -6.10 37.38 -6.21
C ASN A 194 -4.57 37.31 -6.34
N ILE A 195 -4.04 36.09 -6.47
CA ILE A 195 -2.61 35.87 -6.69
C ILE A 195 -2.24 36.31 -8.11
N ILE A 196 -1.42 37.36 -8.20
CA ILE A 196 -0.87 37.92 -9.43
C ILE A 196 0.51 37.34 -9.75
N GLY A 197 1.29 37.00 -8.73
CA GLY A 197 2.61 36.40 -8.87
C GLY A 197 3.16 35.80 -7.59
N ILE A 198 4.38 35.30 -7.68
CA ILE A 198 5.13 34.71 -6.58
C ILE A 198 6.56 35.22 -6.60
N PHE A 199 7.14 35.40 -5.41
CA PHE A 199 8.56 35.65 -5.23
C PHE A 199 9.13 34.68 -4.20
N THR A 200 10.29 34.11 -4.49
CA THR A 200 10.92 33.03 -3.70
C THR A 200 12.37 33.38 -3.37
N ASP A 201 12.95 32.68 -2.39
CA ASP A 201 14.39 32.80 -2.09
C ASP A 201 15.27 32.48 -3.32
N GLY A 202 14.78 31.60 -4.20
CA GLY A 202 15.44 31.28 -5.47
C GLY A 202 15.36 32.41 -6.49
N ASP A 203 14.34 33.27 -6.44
CA ASP A 203 14.24 34.48 -7.27
C ASP A 203 15.20 35.55 -6.76
N LEU A 204 15.36 35.70 -5.43
CA LEU A 204 16.30 36.64 -4.83
C LEU A 204 17.72 36.49 -5.41
N ARG A 205 18.23 35.25 -5.45
CA ARG A 205 19.54 34.96 -6.05
C ARG A 205 19.63 35.43 -7.51
N ARG A 206 18.59 35.22 -8.29
CA ARG A 206 18.53 35.63 -9.71
C ARG A 206 18.51 37.15 -9.85
N VAL A 207 17.78 37.86 -9.00
CA VAL A 207 17.76 39.33 -9.01
C VAL A 207 19.14 39.90 -8.67
N PHE A 208 19.84 39.32 -7.68
CA PHE A 208 21.23 39.71 -7.36
C PHE A 208 22.17 39.60 -8.56
N ASP A 209 22.06 38.53 -9.34
CA ASP A 209 22.91 38.31 -10.53
C ASP A 209 22.62 39.31 -11.66
N THR A 210 21.43 39.94 -11.67
CA THR A 210 21.03 40.91 -12.72
C THR A 210 21.48 42.36 -12.47
N GLY A 211 22.08 42.66 -11.31
CA GLY A 211 22.61 44.00 -11.00
C GLY A 211 21.55 45.08 -10.72
N VAL A 212 20.30 44.68 -10.45
CA VAL A 212 19.21 45.60 -10.03
C VAL A 212 19.56 46.25 -8.68
N ASP A 213 19.32 47.56 -8.52
CA ASP A 213 19.46 48.21 -7.21
C ASP A 213 18.34 47.74 -6.28
N MET A 214 18.71 46.83 -5.38
CA MET A 214 17.81 46.14 -4.46
C MET A 214 17.14 47.07 -3.44
N ARG A 215 17.65 48.29 -3.27
CA ARG A 215 17.15 49.22 -2.24
C ARG A 215 15.79 49.80 -2.60
N ASP A 216 15.54 50.04 -3.89
CA ASP A 216 14.34 50.69 -4.40
C ASP A 216 13.52 49.79 -5.35
N ALA A 217 13.91 48.53 -5.50
CA ALA A 217 13.23 47.59 -6.39
C ALA A 217 11.80 47.29 -5.92
N SER A 218 10.83 47.44 -6.84
CA SER A 218 9.45 47.01 -6.64
C SER A 218 9.35 45.50 -6.78
N ILE A 219 8.50 44.85 -5.96
CA ILE A 219 8.22 43.43 -6.11
C ILE A 219 7.59 43.12 -7.47
N ALA A 220 6.86 44.07 -8.06
CA ALA A 220 6.18 43.91 -9.33
C ALA A 220 7.15 43.70 -10.51
N ASP A 221 8.37 44.20 -10.40
CA ASP A 221 9.40 44.14 -11.44
C ASP A 221 10.19 42.82 -11.40
N VAL A 222 10.22 42.17 -10.23
CA VAL A 222 11.07 40.99 -9.98
C VAL A 222 10.30 39.71 -9.66
N MET A 223 8.97 39.80 -9.48
CA MET A 223 8.13 38.62 -9.26
C MET A 223 8.02 37.75 -10.51
N THR A 224 7.80 36.45 -10.29
CA THR A 224 7.31 35.57 -11.35
C THR A 224 5.79 35.70 -11.44
N ARG A 225 5.28 36.17 -12.59
CA ARG A 225 3.83 36.28 -12.83
C ARG A 225 3.16 34.91 -12.95
N GLY A 226 1.96 34.81 -12.42
CA GLY A 226 1.16 33.59 -12.45
C GLY A 226 1.63 32.53 -11.45
N GLY A 227 1.28 31.26 -11.72
CA GLY A 227 1.62 30.14 -10.86
C GLY A 227 0.76 28.92 -11.14
N ILE A 228 1.20 27.75 -10.66
CA ILE A 228 0.43 26.51 -10.81
C ILE A 228 -0.53 26.37 -9.62
N ARG A 229 -1.82 26.25 -9.91
CA ARG A 229 -2.86 26.07 -8.88
C ARG A 229 -3.26 24.59 -8.78
N ILE A 230 -3.43 24.11 -7.54
CA ILE A 230 -3.81 22.73 -7.26
C ILE A 230 -5.02 22.74 -6.33
N ARG A 231 -5.97 21.83 -6.53
CA ARG A 231 -7.17 21.75 -5.66
C ARG A 231 -6.80 21.12 -4.31
N PRO A 232 -7.38 21.59 -3.18
CA PRO A 232 -7.08 21.05 -1.85
C PRO A 232 -7.34 19.54 -1.67
N ALA A 233 -8.33 19.02 -2.41
CA ALA A 233 -8.70 17.60 -2.34
C ALA A 233 -7.81 16.67 -3.19
N LEU A 234 -6.83 17.21 -3.93
CA LEU A 234 -5.94 16.39 -4.75
C LEU A 234 -4.98 15.61 -3.84
N TRP A 235 -4.72 14.36 -4.18
CA TRP A 235 -3.62 13.59 -3.59
C TRP A 235 -2.29 14.18 -4.08
N ARG A 236 -1.34 14.35 -3.15
CA ARG A 236 -0.06 15.01 -3.44
C ARG A 236 0.73 14.39 -4.60
N TRP A 237 0.49 13.12 -4.92
CA TRP A 237 1.28 12.32 -5.87
C TRP A 237 0.61 12.06 -7.23
N MET A 238 -0.52 12.70 -7.55
CA MET A 238 -1.13 12.60 -8.88
C MET A 238 -0.44 13.50 -9.93
N ARG A 239 0.90 13.61 -9.90
CA ARG A 239 1.72 14.28 -10.93
C ARG A 239 2.83 13.38 -11.41
#